data_AF-A0A0E3LSI8-F1
#
_entry.id   AF-A0A0E3LSI8-F1
#
_cell.length_a   1.000
_cell.length_b   1.000
_cell.length_c   1.000
_cell.angle_alpha   90.00
_cell.angle_beta   90.00
_cell.angle_gamma   90.00
#
_symmetry.space_group_name_H-M   'P 1'
#
loop_
_entity.id
_entity.type
_entity.pdbx_description
1 polymer ?
#
loop_
_entity_poly.entity_id
_entity_poly.type
_entity_poly.pdbx_seq_one_letter_code
_entity_poly.pdbx_strand_id
1 'polypeptide(L)'
;MARFLIPLSIPKYPLPGIIASLVLDAIDKTIFQLFTDLPLDDYQGYDKALDIYYLTITYLSTLRDWSNLFAFRLSRFLFYYRLVGAALFGITHLRALLFIFPNVFEYFFIFYEAVRLKWDPQVLTKNKLIITAALIWIFVKVPQEYWIHIAEMSTTDWIMENPANTLFLIAWASVLLFMTWWLLKDLPPARPGFSFAADPLSRLFCLTVQRVPELARSVSG
;
A
#
# COMPACT_ATOMS: atom_id res chain seq x y z
N MET A 1 -9.64 19.24 -4.65
CA MET A 1 -9.85 19.42 -3.19
C MET A 1 -9.99 18.09 -2.44
N ALA A 2 -10.80 17.14 -2.91
CA ALA A 2 -10.98 15.83 -2.26
C ALA A 2 -9.67 15.04 -2.06
N ARG A 3 -8.75 15.09 -3.05
CA ARG A 3 -7.39 14.49 -2.98
C ARG A 3 -6.52 15.01 -1.82
N PHE A 4 -6.79 16.18 -1.24
CA PHE A 4 -6.02 16.70 -0.11
C PHE A 4 -6.58 16.29 1.26
N LEU A 5 -7.91 16.18 1.35
CA LEU A 5 -8.62 15.94 2.61
C LEU A 5 -8.74 14.46 2.95
N ILE A 6 -8.90 13.60 1.95
CA ILE A 6 -9.10 12.16 2.19
C ILE A 6 -7.86 11.45 2.72
N PRO A 7 -6.62 11.80 2.30
CA PRO A 7 -5.42 11.27 2.93
C PRO A 7 -5.35 11.54 4.44
N LEU A 8 -5.90 12.66 4.92
CA LEU A 8 -5.92 13.00 6.35
C LEU A 8 -6.80 12.07 7.19
N SER A 9 -7.66 11.26 6.55
CA SER A 9 -8.44 10.23 7.24
C SER A 9 -7.62 8.97 7.55
N ILE A 10 -6.50 8.74 6.86
CA ILE A 10 -5.66 7.53 6.98
C ILE A 10 -5.14 7.32 8.41
N PRO A 11 -4.65 8.33 9.15
CA PRO A 11 -4.20 8.13 10.53
C PRO A 11 -5.30 7.74 11.53
N LYS A 12 -6.58 7.77 11.12
CA LYS A 12 -7.73 7.33 11.93
C LYS A 12 -8.35 6.06 11.39
N TYR A 13 -8.51 5.97 10.07
CA TYR A 13 -9.08 4.85 9.32
C TYR A 13 -8.10 4.46 8.21
N PRO A 14 -7.04 3.72 8.52
CA PRO A 14 -5.93 3.50 7.59
C PRO A 14 -6.35 2.74 6.33
N LEU A 15 -7.12 1.66 6.46
CA LEU A 15 -7.57 0.87 5.31
C LEU A 15 -8.68 1.54 4.48
N PRO A 16 -9.75 2.11 5.06
CA PRO A 16 -10.73 2.87 4.27
C PRO A 16 -10.14 4.12 3.63
N GLY A 17 -9.24 4.83 4.33
CA GLY A 17 -8.63 6.08 3.85
C GLY A 17 -7.67 5.86 2.68
N ILE A 18 -6.88 4.79 2.72
CA ILE A 18 -5.96 4.44 1.61
C ILE A 18 -6.74 4.01 0.37
N ILE A 19 -7.80 3.19 0.53
CA ILE A 19 -8.65 2.76 -0.59
C ILE A 19 -9.41 3.96 -1.19
N ALA A 20 -9.96 4.85 -0.36
CA ALA A 20 -10.66 6.04 -0.85
C ALA A 20 -9.72 6.98 -1.64
N SER A 21 -8.48 7.11 -1.20
CA SER A 21 -7.47 7.91 -1.91
C SER A 21 -7.09 7.29 -3.26
N LEU A 22 -6.97 5.96 -3.34
CA LEU A 22 -6.73 5.24 -4.59
C LEU A 22 -7.87 5.40 -5.60
N VAL A 23 -9.12 5.28 -5.14
CA VAL A 23 -10.29 5.44 -6.00
C VAL A 23 -10.36 6.87 -6.55
N LEU A 24 -10.07 7.87 -5.72
CA LEU A 24 -10.01 9.25 -6.17
C LEU A 24 -8.87 9.51 -7.16
N ASP A 25 -7.72 8.86 -6.98
CA ASP A 25 -6.64 8.98 -7.95
C ASP A 25 -7.08 8.50 -9.34
N ALA A 26 -7.68 7.30 -9.39
CA ALA A 26 -8.18 6.72 -10.64
C ALA A 26 -9.29 7.56 -11.30
N ILE A 27 -10.24 8.09 -10.51
CA ILE A 27 -11.35 8.92 -11.02
C ILE A 27 -10.80 10.21 -11.63
N ASP A 28 -9.92 10.93 -10.92
CA ASP A 28 -9.40 12.21 -11.39
C ASP A 28 -8.54 12.04 -12.65
N LYS A 29 -7.74 10.96 -12.76
CA LYS A 29 -7.02 10.64 -14.01
C LYS A 29 -7.97 10.46 -15.19
N THR A 30 -9.08 9.74 -14.98
CA THR A 30 -10.10 9.48 -16.01
C THR A 30 -10.81 10.77 -16.42
N ILE A 31 -11.18 11.62 -15.45
CA ILE A 31 -11.84 12.90 -15.72
C ILE A 31 -10.91 13.83 -16.50
N PHE A 32 -9.63 13.95 -16.11
CA PHE A 32 -8.68 14.81 -16.83
C PHE A 32 -8.42 14.35 -18.27
N GLN A 33 -8.39 13.05 -18.53
CA GLN A 33 -8.26 12.50 -19.89
C GLN A 33 -9.50 12.78 -20.76
N LEU A 34 -10.69 12.86 -20.17
CA LEU A 34 -11.94 13.08 -20.90
C LEU A 34 -12.26 14.55 -21.19
N PHE A 35 -11.80 15.48 -20.34
CA PHE A 35 -12.26 16.87 -20.35
C PHE A 35 -11.21 17.92 -20.73
N THR A 36 -9.92 17.56 -20.90
CA THR A 36 -8.85 18.55 -21.14
C THR A 36 -7.83 18.09 -22.17
N ASP A 37 -7.69 18.85 -23.27
CA ASP A 37 -6.62 18.74 -24.28
C ASP A 37 -5.33 19.50 -23.88
N LEU A 38 -5.11 19.71 -22.57
CA LEU A 38 -3.93 20.42 -22.08
C LEU A 38 -2.68 19.54 -22.26
N PRO A 39 -1.51 20.13 -22.58
CA PRO A 39 -0.27 19.37 -22.72
C PRO A 39 0.02 18.61 -21.43
N LEU A 40 0.10 17.27 -21.53
CA LEU A 40 0.17 16.34 -20.39
C LEU A 40 1.41 16.54 -19.49
N ASP A 41 2.44 17.23 -19.97
CA ASP A 41 3.75 17.34 -19.29
C ASP A 41 3.66 18.06 -17.94
N ASP A 42 2.90 19.15 -17.84
CA ASP A 42 2.75 19.91 -16.58
C ASP A 42 1.83 19.19 -15.57
N TYR A 43 0.81 18.48 -16.05
CA TYR A 43 -0.11 17.73 -15.19
C TYR A 43 0.53 16.47 -14.61
N GLN A 44 1.43 15.83 -15.36
CA GLN A 44 2.13 14.63 -14.90
C GLN A 44 2.99 14.92 -13.66
N GLY A 45 3.68 16.07 -13.61
CA GLY A 45 4.44 16.48 -12.42
C GLY A 45 3.53 16.71 -11.20
N TYR A 46 2.38 17.36 -11.41
CA TYR A 46 1.40 17.61 -10.36
C TYR A 46 0.77 16.32 -9.80
N ASP A 47 0.36 15.40 -10.67
CA ASP A 47 -0.17 14.08 -10.28
C ASP A 47 0.84 13.31 -9.43
N LYS A 48 2.13 13.35 -9.80
CA LYS A 48 3.20 12.68 -9.04
C LYS A 48 3.48 13.33 -7.70
N ALA A 49 3.37 14.66 -7.60
CA ALA A 49 3.50 15.35 -6.32
C ALA A 49 2.35 14.96 -5.37
N LEU A 50 1.12 14.82 -5.90
CA LEU A 50 -0.03 14.33 -5.13
C LEU A 50 0.13 12.88 -4.68
N ASP A 51 0.68 12.01 -5.53
CA ASP A 51 1.03 10.63 -5.14
C ASP A 51 1.95 10.63 -3.90
N ILE A 52 3.03 11.42 -3.93
CA ILE A 52 3.98 11.51 -2.81
C ILE A 52 3.36 12.13 -1.55
N TYR A 53 2.52 13.15 -1.69
CA TYR A 53 1.81 13.76 -0.56
C TYR A 53 1.00 12.70 0.20
N TYR A 54 0.15 11.95 -0.50
CA TYR A 54 -0.68 10.93 0.10
C TYR A 54 0.14 9.74 0.65
N LEU A 55 1.19 9.31 -0.06
CA LEU A 55 2.10 8.27 0.44
C LEU A 55 2.83 8.72 1.70
N THR A 56 3.15 10.01 1.83
CA THR A 56 3.77 10.57 3.03
C THR A 56 2.81 10.50 4.22
N ILE A 57 1.54 10.87 4.04
CA ILE A 57 0.52 10.73 5.09
C ILE A 57 0.33 9.26 5.50
N THR A 58 0.34 8.36 4.52
CA THR A 58 0.31 6.91 4.74
C THR A 58 1.53 6.43 5.53
N TYR A 59 2.73 6.93 5.22
CA TYR A 59 3.92 6.60 6.01
C TYR A 59 3.82 7.13 7.43
N LEU A 60 3.31 8.35 7.63
CA LEU A 60 3.11 8.92 8.96
C LEU A 60 2.12 8.11 9.81
N SER A 61 1.06 7.53 9.22
CA SER A 61 0.17 6.65 9.99
C SER A 61 0.88 5.37 10.47
N THR A 62 1.82 4.82 9.67
CA THR A 62 2.62 3.66 10.13
C THR A 62 3.40 3.94 11.41
N LEU A 63 3.90 5.18 11.60
CA LEU A 63 4.65 5.56 12.81
C LEU A 63 3.78 5.44 14.08
N ARG A 64 2.48 5.67 13.95
CA ARG A 64 1.53 5.69 15.05
C ARG A 64 0.93 4.31 15.30
N ASP A 65 0.55 3.61 14.23
CA ASP A 65 -0.38 2.49 14.33
C ASP A 65 0.33 1.12 14.29
N TRP A 66 1.58 1.07 13.81
CA TRP A 66 2.25 -0.21 13.59
C TRP A 66 3.05 -0.66 14.81
N SER A 67 2.63 -1.77 15.40
CA SER A 67 3.33 -2.40 16.53
C SER A 67 4.52 -3.27 16.10
N ASN A 68 4.57 -3.75 14.85
CA ASN A 68 5.65 -4.62 14.36
C ASN A 68 6.83 -3.80 13.81
N LEU A 69 7.93 -3.76 14.58
CA LEU A 69 9.14 -3.00 14.23
C LEU A 69 9.76 -3.40 12.90
N PHE A 70 9.66 -4.67 12.49
CA PHE A 70 10.23 -5.12 11.22
C PHE A 70 9.37 -4.67 10.04
N ALA A 71 8.05 -4.81 10.14
CA ALA A 71 7.12 -4.29 9.14
C ALA A 71 7.35 -2.80 8.93
N PHE A 72 7.51 -2.05 10.02
CA PHE A 72 7.78 -0.61 9.96
C PHE A 72 9.12 -0.26 9.31
N ARG A 73 10.21 -1.01 9.58
CA ARG A 73 11.49 -0.81 8.87
C ARG A 73 11.37 -1.10 7.38
N LEU A 74 10.65 -2.16 7.03
CA LEU A 74 10.43 -2.54 5.63
C LEU A 74 9.58 -1.49 4.91
N SER A 75 8.50 -1.02 5.53
CA SER A 75 7.63 0.02 4.95
C SER A 75 8.38 1.34 4.77
N ARG A 76 9.22 1.71 5.75
CA ARG A 76 10.15 2.85 5.63
C ARG A 76 11.08 2.70 4.42
N PHE A 77 11.71 1.53 4.26
CA PHE A 77 12.58 1.28 3.12
C PHE A 77 11.82 1.41 1.79
N LEU A 78 10.65 0.79 1.67
CA LEU A 78 9.83 0.86 0.45
C LEU A 78 9.36 2.29 0.14
N PHE A 79 9.01 3.07 1.17
CA PHE A 79 8.62 4.48 1.01
C PHE A 79 9.80 5.32 0.50
N TYR A 80 10.98 5.21 1.13
CA TYR A 80 12.16 5.96 0.66
C TYR A 80 12.61 5.52 -0.73
N TYR A 81 12.52 4.23 -1.04
CA TYR A 81 12.79 3.72 -2.38
C TYR A 81 11.89 4.41 -3.42
N ARG A 82 10.59 4.54 -3.13
CA ARG A 82 9.65 5.27 -4.01
C ARG A 82 9.93 6.77 -4.06
N LEU A 83 10.31 7.39 -2.93
CA LEU A 83 10.63 8.81 -2.86
C LEU A 83 11.84 9.17 -3.73
N VAL A 84 12.88 8.33 -3.72
CA VAL A 84 14.06 8.48 -4.58
C VAL A 84 13.67 8.43 -6.05
N GLY A 85 12.83 7.45 -6.43
CA GLY A 85 12.31 7.37 -7.80
C GLY A 85 11.55 8.62 -8.25
N ALA A 86 10.69 9.16 -7.38
CA ALA A 86 9.95 10.38 -7.66
C ALA A 86 10.86 11.62 -7.74
N ALA A 87 11.87 11.72 -6.89
CA ALA A 87 12.84 12.82 -6.94
C ALA A 87 13.68 12.79 -8.23
N LEU A 88 14.18 11.61 -8.62
CA LEU A 88 14.93 11.45 -9.86
C LEU A 88 14.06 11.73 -11.09
N PHE A 89 12.79 11.30 -11.07
CA PHE A 89 11.82 11.65 -12.12
C PHE A 89 11.59 13.16 -12.19
N GLY A 90 11.45 13.86 -11.06
CA GLY A 90 11.25 15.31 -11.04
C GLY A 90 12.42 16.11 -11.62
N ILE A 91 13.64 15.55 -11.61
CA ILE A 91 14.84 16.20 -12.16
C ILE A 91 15.03 15.85 -13.65
N THR A 92 14.78 14.59 -14.02
CA THR A 92 15.13 14.07 -15.35
C THR A 92 13.94 13.94 -16.30
N HIS A 93 12.71 13.97 -15.76
CA HIS A 93 11.45 13.70 -16.46
C HIS A 93 11.39 12.33 -17.17
N LEU A 94 12.29 11.40 -16.85
CA LEU A 94 12.36 10.07 -17.47
C LEU A 94 11.36 9.10 -16.86
N ARG A 95 10.32 8.73 -17.62
CA ARG A 95 9.29 7.76 -17.19
C ARG A 95 9.88 6.39 -16.81
N ALA A 96 10.97 5.97 -17.45
CA ALA A 96 11.66 4.71 -17.15
C ALA A 96 12.15 4.60 -15.69
N LEU A 97 12.40 5.73 -15.01
CA LEU A 97 12.74 5.71 -13.58
C LEU A 97 11.55 5.25 -12.73
N LEU A 98 10.31 5.56 -13.12
CA LEU A 98 9.12 5.13 -12.38
C LEU A 98 8.94 3.61 -12.44
N PHE A 99 9.30 3.00 -13.58
CA PHE A 99 9.36 1.55 -13.75
C PHE A 99 10.41 0.89 -12.85
N ILE A 100 11.59 1.51 -12.70
CA ILE A 100 12.66 1.01 -11.83
C ILE A 100 12.28 1.16 -10.35
N PHE A 101 11.58 2.24 -10.01
CA PHE A 101 11.17 2.56 -8.64
C PHE A 101 9.65 2.43 -8.43
N PRO A 102 9.07 1.22 -8.57
CA PRO A 102 7.63 1.04 -8.47
C PRO A 102 7.12 1.32 -7.05
N ASN A 103 5.84 1.72 -6.95
CA ASN A 103 5.18 1.99 -5.67
C ASN A 103 4.76 0.69 -4.96
N VAL A 104 5.72 -0.10 -4.47
CA VAL A 104 5.45 -1.33 -3.70
C VAL A 104 4.91 -1.02 -2.30
N PHE A 105 5.29 0.13 -1.75
CA PHE A 105 4.91 0.58 -0.41
C PHE A 105 3.38 0.61 -0.20
N GLU A 106 2.64 1.17 -1.14
CA GLU A 106 1.19 1.32 -1.04
C GLU A 106 0.47 -0.02 -0.86
N TYR A 107 0.76 -0.99 -1.73
CA TYR A 107 0.14 -2.31 -1.68
C TYR A 107 0.57 -3.09 -0.44
N PHE A 108 1.83 -2.92 -0.02
CA PHE A 108 2.33 -3.53 1.20
C PHE A 108 1.61 -2.98 2.44
N PHE A 109 1.34 -1.67 2.48
CA PHE A 109 0.56 -1.05 3.54
C PHE A 109 -0.88 -1.59 3.57
N ILE A 110 -1.55 -1.67 2.41
CA ILE A 110 -2.92 -2.23 2.31
C ILE A 110 -2.96 -3.66 2.85
N PHE A 111 -1.99 -4.50 2.44
CA PHE A 111 -1.90 -5.87 2.93
C PHE A 111 -1.75 -5.93 4.45
N TYR A 112 -0.81 -5.16 5.01
CA TYR A 112 -0.54 -5.16 6.45
C TYR A 112 -1.78 -4.70 7.25
N GLU A 113 -2.44 -3.63 6.82
CA GLU A 113 -3.67 -3.14 7.46
C GLU A 113 -4.85 -4.11 7.28
N ALA A 114 -4.93 -4.81 6.15
CA ALA A 114 -5.94 -5.85 5.95
C ALA A 114 -5.75 -7.01 6.92
N VAL A 115 -4.51 -7.40 7.19
CA VAL A 115 -4.19 -8.38 8.23
C VAL A 115 -4.55 -7.83 9.60
N ARG A 116 -4.19 -6.58 9.92
CA ARG A 116 -4.51 -5.91 11.20
C ARG A 116 -6.02 -5.89 11.50
N LEU A 117 -6.87 -5.81 10.47
CA LEU A 117 -8.32 -5.76 10.61
C LEU A 117 -8.92 -7.02 11.26
N LYS A 118 -8.27 -8.17 11.07
CA LYS A 118 -8.77 -9.50 11.46
C LYS A 118 -7.83 -10.29 12.36
N TRP A 119 -6.53 -10.01 12.30
CA TRP A 119 -5.47 -10.69 13.02
C TRP A 119 -4.59 -9.69 13.77
N ASP A 120 -3.86 -10.18 14.77
CA ASP A 120 -2.82 -9.39 15.42
C ASP A 120 -1.61 -9.27 14.48
N PRO A 121 -1.16 -8.08 14.06
CA PRO A 121 -0.03 -7.94 13.13
C PRO A 121 1.29 -8.54 13.62
N GLN A 122 1.42 -8.84 14.91
CA GLN A 122 2.58 -9.53 15.48
C GLN A 122 2.72 -10.98 15.01
N VAL A 123 1.65 -11.59 14.48
CA VAL A 123 1.71 -12.95 13.91
C VAL A 123 2.51 -13.00 12.60
N LEU A 124 2.71 -11.85 11.94
CA LEU A 124 3.48 -11.77 10.70
C LEU A 124 4.98 -11.80 11.02
N THR A 125 5.60 -12.94 10.70
CA THR A 125 7.05 -13.11 10.82
C THR A 125 7.79 -12.28 9.77
N LYS A 126 9.07 -11.99 10.05
CA LYS A 126 9.96 -11.24 9.14
C LYS A 126 9.98 -11.84 7.73
N ASN A 127 10.07 -13.17 7.65
CA ASN A 127 10.10 -13.89 6.37
C ASN A 127 8.80 -13.69 5.59
N LYS A 128 7.63 -13.77 6.24
CA LYS A 128 6.34 -13.51 5.58
C LYS A 128 6.28 -12.10 5.02
N LEU A 129 6.74 -11.10 5.79
CA LEU A 129 6.75 -9.70 5.34
C LEU A 129 7.67 -9.46 4.14
N ILE A 130 8.87 -10.05 4.13
CA ILE A 130 9.79 -9.97 2.98
C ILE A 130 9.17 -10.66 1.76
N ILE A 131 8.63 -11.87 1.93
CA ILE A 131 7.98 -12.61 0.85
C ILE A 131 6.81 -11.81 0.30
N THR A 132 5.95 -11.23 1.15
CA THR A 132 4.85 -10.37 0.72
C THR A 132 5.36 -9.19 -0.10
N ALA A 133 6.38 -8.46 0.36
CA ALA A 133 6.93 -7.33 -0.38
C ALA A 133 7.49 -7.76 -1.74
N ALA A 134 8.20 -8.90 -1.80
CA ALA A 134 8.72 -9.45 -3.05
C ALA A 134 7.60 -9.91 -4.00
N LEU A 135 6.55 -10.55 -3.49
CA LEU A 135 5.40 -10.98 -4.29
C LEU A 135 4.65 -9.79 -4.87
N ILE A 136 4.40 -8.75 -4.07
CA ILE A 136 3.80 -7.50 -4.54
C ILE A 136 4.66 -6.87 -5.63
N TRP A 137 5.98 -6.82 -5.42
CA TRP A 137 6.89 -6.27 -6.41
C TRP A 137 6.81 -7.06 -7.73
N ILE A 138 7.00 -8.37 -7.69
CA ILE A 138 7.16 -9.21 -8.89
C ILE A 138 5.83 -9.48 -9.60
N PHE A 139 4.75 -9.73 -8.87
CA PHE A 139 3.48 -10.17 -9.46
C PHE A 139 2.43 -9.07 -9.59
N VAL A 140 2.59 -7.95 -8.89
CA VAL A 140 1.67 -6.82 -9.02
C VAL A 140 2.36 -5.70 -9.77
N LYS A 141 3.50 -5.22 -9.27
CA LYS A 141 4.12 -4.02 -9.81
C LYS A 141 4.84 -4.22 -11.13
N VAL A 142 5.71 -5.22 -11.28
CA VAL A 142 6.43 -5.42 -12.54
C VAL A 142 5.47 -5.58 -13.74
N PRO A 143 4.41 -6.42 -13.67
CA PRO A 143 3.41 -6.48 -14.72
C PRO A 143 2.69 -5.15 -14.93
N GLN A 144 2.21 -4.51 -13.86
CA GLN A 144 1.50 -3.24 -13.97
C GLN A 144 2.34 -2.17 -14.69
N GLU A 145 3.62 -2.04 -14.32
CA GLU A 145 4.53 -1.08 -14.92
C GLU A 145 4.88 -1.46 -16.37
N TYR A 146 4.98 -2.75 -16.70
CA TYR A 146 5.17 -3.23 -18.07
C TYR A 146 3.99 -2.85 -18.98
N TRP A 147 2.76 -3.07 -18.52
CA TRP A 147 1.55 -2.71 -19.28
C TRP A 147 1.46 -1.21 -19.55
N ILE A 148 1.76 -0.38 -18.53
CA ILE A 148 1.64 1.07 -18.64
C ILE A 148 2.76 1.69 -19.50
N HIS A 149 4.00 1.20 -19.37
CA HIS A 149 5.16 1.87 -19.97
C HIS A 149 5.70 1.23 -21.25
N ILE A 150 5.52 -0.08 -21.45
CA ILE A 150 6.02 -0.79 -22.64
C ILE A 150 4.88 -1.07 -23.61
N ALA A 151 3.74 -1.55 -23.09
CA ALA A 151 2.60 -1.86 -23.94
C ALA A 151 1.75 -0.63 -24.28
N GLU A 152 1.88 0.48 -23.53
CA GLU A 152 1.06 1.71 -23.64
C GLU A 152 -0.45 1.45 -23.81
N MET A 153 -0.93 0.33 -23.27
CA MET A 153 -2.25 -0.21 -23.53
C MET A 153 -2.99 -0.35 -22.21
N SER A 154 -4.21 0.19 -22.13
CA SER A 154 -5.03 -0.01 -20.96
C SER A 154 -5.53 -1.47 -20.90
N THR A 155 -5.76 -2.00 -19.70
CA THR A 155 -6.32 -3.35 -19.54
C THR A 155 -7.65 -3.51 -20.29
N THR A 156 -8.41 -2.42 -20.40
CA THR A 156 -9.67 -2.37 -21.15
C THR A 156 -9.43 -2.56 -22.63
N ASP A 157 -8.49 -1.81 -23.22
CA ASP A 157 -8.16 -1.92 -24.64
C ASP A 157 -7.64 -3.32 -24.98
N TRP A 158 -6.84 -3.92 -24.09
CA TRP A 158 -6.32 -5.28 -24.24
C TRP A 158 -7.42 -6.35 -24.24
N ILE A 159 -8.48 -6.17 -23.45
CA ILE A 159 -9.65 -7.06 -23.44
C ILE A 159 -10.50 -6.83 -24.69
N MET A 160 -10.65 -5.57 -25.14
CA MET A 160 -11.42 -5.23 -26.33
C MET A 160 -10.76 -5.77 -27.61
N GLU A 161 -9.43 -5.82 -27.67
CA GLU A 161 -8.69 -6.40 -28.79
C GLU A 161 -8.86 -7.93 -28.85
N ASN A 162 -8.81 -8.62 -27.70
CA ASN A 162 -9.09 -10.04 -27.64
C ASN A 162 -9.82 -10.41 -26.33
N PRO A 163 -11.13 -10.72 -26.38
CA PRO A 163 -11.93 -11.07 -25.21
C PRO A 163 -11.38 -12.28 -24.43
N ALA A 164 -10.63 -13.19 -25.08
CA ALA A 164 -10.00 -14.33 -24.42
C ALA A 164 -8.92 -13.91 -23.40
N ASN A 165 -8.36 -12.70 -23.52
CA ASN A 165 -7.42 -12.14 -22.55
C ASN A 165 -8.04 -11.99 -21.15
N THR A 166 -9.37 -11.94 -21.05
CA THR A 166 -10.10 -12.01 -19.78
C THR A 166 -9.77 -13.27 -19.00
N LEU A 167 -9.56 -14.41 -19.67
CA LEU A 167 -9.17 -15.66 -19.03
C LEU A 167 -7.78 -15.56 -18.39
N PHE A 168 -6.86 -14.84 -19.04
CA PHE A 168 -5.54 -14.57 -18.47
C PHE A 168 -5.64 -13.71 -17.20
N LEU A 169 -6.49 -12.67 -17.20
CA LEU A 169 -6.72 -11.85 -16.02
C LEU A 169 -7.36 -12.64 -14.86
N ILE A 170 -8.34 -13.50 -15.15
CA ILE A 170 -8.96 -14.37 -14.15
C ILE A 170 -7.94 -15.35 -13.58
N ALA A 171 -7.11 -15.95 -14.44
CA ALA A 171 -6.05 -16.85 -14.01
C ALA A 171 -5.04 -16.10 -13.12
N TRP A 172 -4.60 -14.91 -13.54
CA TRP A 172 -3.69 -14.07 -12.77
C TRP A 172 -4.27 -13.68 -11.40
N ALA A 173 -5.52 -13.21 -11.38
CA ALA A 173 -6.23 -12.90 -10.13
C ALA A 173 -6.33 -14.12 -9.21
N SER A 174 -6.58 -15.30 -9.77
CA SER A 174 -6.63 -16.56 -9.02
C SER A 174 -5.27 -16.91 -8.40
N VAL A 175 -4.16 -16.67 -9.11
CA VAL A 175 -2.79 -16.83 -8.58
C VAL A 175 -2.54 -15.85 -7.43
N LEU A 176 -2.92 -14.58 -7.57
CA LEU A 176 -2.80 -13.59 -6.49
C LEU A 176 -3.60 -13.98 -5.24
N LEU A 177 -4.83 -14.46 -5.42
CA LEU A 177 -5.68 -14.96 -4.33
C LEU A 177 -5.07 -16.19 -3.67
N PHE A 178 -4.56 -17.14 -4.45
CA PHE A 178 -3.89 -18.33 -3.94
C PHE A 178 -2.65 -17.96 -3.12
N MET A 179 -1.80 -17.06 -3.61
CA MET A 179 -0.61 -16.60 -2.88
C MET A 179 -0.99 -15.91 -1.57
N THR A 180 -2.05 -15.09 -1.59
CA THR A 180 -2.57 -14.42 -0.38
C THR A 180 -3.05 -15.46 0.63
N TRP A 181 -3.87 -16.41 0.18
CA TRP A 181 -4.33 -17.51 1.03
C TRP A 181 -3.15 -18.33 1.58
N TRP A 182 -2.18 -18.69 0.74
CA TRP A 182 -1.00 -19.47 1.14
C TRP A 182 -0.16 -18.76 2.20
N LEU A 183 -0.08 -17.43 2.14
CA LEU A 183 0.65 -16.63 3.13
C LEU A 183 -0.10 -16.54 4.47
N LEU A 184 -1.43 -16.54 4.43
CA LEU A 184 -2.33 -16.39 5.58
C LEU A 184 -2.79 -17.73 6.20
N LYS A 185 -2.62 -18.87 5.51
CA LYS A 185 -3.15 -20.18 5.95
C LYS A 185 -2.68 -20.64 7.34
N ASP A 186 -1.47 -20.23 7.74
CA ASP A 186 -0.89 -20.62 9.04
C ASP A 186 -1.24 -19.64 10.17
N LEU A 187 -2.08 -18.63 9.90
CA LEU A 187 -2.48 -17.65 10.90
C LEU A 187 -3.54 -18.23 11.85
N PRO A 188 -3.57 -17.77 13.12
CA PRO A 188 -4.62 -18.16 14.05
C PRO A 188 -6.01 -17.77 13.51
N PRO A 189 -7.11 -18.35 14.03
CA PRO A 189 -8.46 -18.02 13.56
C PRO A 189 -8.73 -16.50 13.68
N ALA A 190 -9.36 -15.95 12.65
CA ALA A 190 -9.68 -14.53 12.57
C ALA A 190 -10.56 -14.10 13.75
N ARG A 191 -10.30 -12.91 14.30
CA ARG A 191 -11.10 -12.37 15.39
C ARG A 191 -12.53 -12.06 14.90
N PRO A 192 -13.58 -12.31 15.71
CA PRO A 192 -14.93 -11.90 15.38
C PRO A 192 -15.06 -10.37 15.39
N GLY A 193 -15.70 -9.80 14.37
CA GLY A 193 -15.84 -8.35 14.17
C GLY A 193 -14.84 -7.75 13.17
N PHE A 194 -14.96 -6.44 12.90
CA PHE A 194 -14.04 -5.66 12.07
C PHE A 194 -13.61 -4.42 12.84
N SER A 195 -12.30 -4.21 13.03
CA SER A 195 -11.77 -3.00 13.68
C SER A 195 -11.16 -2.05 12.66
N PHE A 196 -12.00 -1.25 11.99
CA PHE A 196 -11.54 -0.31 10.96
C PHE A 196 -10.76 0.89 11.50
N ALA A 197 -10.89 1.18 12.80
CA ALA A 197 -10.17 2.28 13.44
C ALA A 197 -8.76 1.86 13.88
N ALA A 198 -7.81 2.80 13.78
CA ALA A 198 -6.54 2.71 14.48
C ALA A 198 -6.78 2.61 16.00
N ASP A 199 -5.95 1.84 16.71
CA ASP A 199 -6.06 1.73 18.16
C ASP A 199 -5.76 3.10 18.79
N PRO A 200 -6.61 3.60 19.72
CA PRO A 200 -6.35 4.88 20.36
C PRO A 200 -5.05 4.80 21.17
N LEU A 201 -4.23 5.86 21.11
CA LEU A 201 -2.94 5.99 21.82
C LEU A 201 -3.05 5.66 23.32
N SER A 202 -4.22 5.87 23.93
CA SER A 202 -4.52 5.54 25.32
C SER A 202 -4.42 4.03 25.65
N ARG A 203 -4.75 3.14 24.70
CA ARG A 203 -4.61 1.68 24.89
C ARG A 203 -3.14 1.23 24.87
N LEU A 204 -2.31 1.85 24.04
CA LEU A 204 -0.87 1.58 24.00
C LEU A 204 -0.18 1.97 25.32
N PHE A 205 -0.57 3.11 25.90
CA PHE A 205 -0.10 3.52 27.22
C PHE A 205 -0.55 2.56 28.33
N CYS A 206 -1.81 2.13 28.32
CA CYS A 206 -2.34 1.20 29.32
C CYS A 206 -1.62 -0.16 29.29
N LEU A 207 -1.41 -0.75 28.10
CA LEU A 207 -0.68 -2.01 27.96
C LEU A 207 0.80 -1.91 28.36
N THR A 208 1.42 -0.74 28.16
CA THR A 208 2.81 -0.49 28.57
C THR A 208 2.91 -0.35 30.08
N VAL A 209 2.00 0.40 30.71
CA VAL A 209 1.94 0.58 32.17
C VAL A 209 1.63 -0.74 32.89
N GLN A 210 0.83 -1.62 32.31
CA GLN A 210 0.45 -2.89 32.92
C GLN A 210 1.56 -3.97 32.85
N ARG A 211 2.54 -3.81 31.94
CA ARG A 211 3.74 -4.69 31.83
C ARG A 211 4.89 -4.31 32.77
N VAL A 212 4.95 -3.06 33.21
CA VAL A 212 5.99 -2.57 34.13
C VAL A 212 5.94 -3.24 35.52
N PRO A 213 4.78 -3.50 36.15
CA PRO A 213 4.75 -4.15 37.47
C PRO A 213 5.09 -5.65 37.45
N GLU A 214 4.96 -6.36 36.32
CA GLU A 214 5.35 -7.79 36.24
C GLU A 214 6.87 -7.98 36.23
N LEU A 215 7.61 -7.11 35.53
CA LEU A 215 9.07 -7.11 35.54
C LEU A 215 9.68 -6.70 36.88
N ALA A 216 8.99 -5.84 37.64
CA ALA A 216 9.43 -5.45 38.98
C ALA A 216 9.29 -6.59 40.02
N ARG A 217 8.34 -7.51 39.83
CA ARG A 217 8.15 -8.67 40.73
C ARG A 217 9.07 -9.86 40.43
N SER A 218 9.59 -9.99 39.22
CA SER A 218 10.50 -11.10 38.88
C SER A 218 11.95 -10.84 39.29
N VAL A 219 12.29 -9.63 39.72
CA VAL A 219 13.65 -9.24 40.17
C VAL A 219 13.73 -9.22 41.70
N SER A 220 12.59 -9.33 42.39
CA SER A 220 12.48 -9.32 43.86
C SER A 220 12.15 -10.69 44.48
N GLY A 221 12.40 -11.79 43.75
CA GLY A 221 12.15 -13.16 44.19
C GLY A 221 13.41 -14.01 44.15
#